data_AF-A0AAW6JJQ2-F1
#
_entry.id   AF-A0AAW6JJQ2-F1
#
_cell.length_a   1.000
_cell.length_b   1.000
_cell.length_c   1.000
_cell.angle_alpha   90.00
_cell.angle_beta   90.00
_cell.angle_gamma   90.00
#
_symmetry.space_group_name_H-M   'P 1'
#
loop_
_entity.id
_entity.type
_entity.pdbx_description
1 polymer ?
#
loop_
_entity_poly.entity_id
_entity_poly.type
_entity_poly.pdbx_seq_one_letter_code
_entity_poly.pdbx_strand_id
1 'polypeptide(L)'
;MLLPPNTVIAKEKLTKYLLVFLPKDDKSQFLQKGGYTLENWQQLEIDLRLQVLKQPAKFVEETIYGSKYRIDATLKGVNGVEIEVTTIWMLTDQQAKFVTLVPNLSGNRE
;
A
#
# COMPACT_ATOMS: atom_id res chain seq x y z
N MET A 1 -5.85 15.64 0.56
CA MET A 1 -4.45 16.12 0.61
C MET A 1 -3.57 15.08 -0.07
N LEU A 2 -2.50 15.46 -0.77
CA LEU A 2 -1.53 14.50 -1.31
C LEU A 2 -0.40 14.28 -0.30
N LEU A 3 0.12 13.06 -0.21
CA LEU A 3 1.30 12.79 0.60
C LEU A 3 2.56 13.32 -0.11
N PRO A 4 3.56 13.78 0.64
CA PRO A 4 4.79 14.29 0.05
C PRO A 4 5.56 13.16 -0.66
N PRO A 5 6.28 13.44 -1.76
CA PRO A 5 6.98 12.40 -2.53
C PRO A 5 8.18 11.79 -1.78
N ASN A 6 8.64 12.43 -0.70
CA ASN A 6 9.69 11.94 0.20
C ASN A 6 9.21 10.81 1.12
N THR A 7 8.14 10.09 0.76
CA THR A 7 7.64 8.98 1.58
C THR A 7 8.66 7.86 1.68
N VAL A 8 8.74 7.28 2.88
CA VAL A 8 9.61 6.15 3.19
C VAL A 8 8.79 4.87 3.15
N ILE A 9 9.12 4.03 2.18
CA ILE A 9 8.59 2.67 2.02
C ILE A 9 9.74 1.72 2.37
N ALA A 10 9.66 1.10 3.54
CA ALA A 10 10.70 0.17 3.96
C ALA A 10 10.56 -1.15 3.17
N LYS A 11 11.63 -1.56 2.47
CA LYS A 11 11.71 -2.85 1.77
C LYS A 11 11.20 -4.01 2.64
N GLU A 12 11.58 -4.04 3.91
CA GLU A 12 11.18 -5.10 4.84
C GLU A 12 9.66 -5.18 5.04
N LYS A 13 8.93 -4.06 4.95
CA LYS A 13 7.46 -4.08 5.02
C LYS A 13 6.85 -4.72 3.76
N LEU A 14 7.49 -4.54 2.60
CA LEU A 14 7.07 -5.18 1.36
C LEU A 14 7.43 -6.67 1.39
N THR A 15 8.70 -6.99 1.61
CA THR A 15 9.25 -8.35 1.44
C THR A 15 9.13 -9.25 2.66
N LYS A 16 8.89 -8.73 3.86
CA LYS A 16 8.74 -9.54 5.09
C LYS A 16 7.34 -9.51 5.69
N TYR A 17 6.47 -8.61 5.23
CA TYR A 17 5.14 -8.42 5.82
C TYR A 17 3.99 -8.49 4.79
N LEU A 18 4.13 -7.85 3.63
CA LEU A 18 3.05 -7.84 2.62
C LEU A 18 3.12 -9.00 1.62
N LEU A 19 4.32 -9.35 1.17
CA LEU A 19 4.55 -10.38 0.16
C LEU A 19 4.94 -11.74 0.77
N VAL A 20 4.98 -11.85 2.10
CA VAL A 20 5.20 -13.13 2.78
C VAL A 20 3.85 -13.73 3.13
N PHE A 21 3.71 -15.01 2.84
CA PHE A 21 2.58 -15.81 3.26
C PHE A 21 2.51 -15.85 4.80
N LEU A 22 1.54 -15.15 5.36
CA LEU A 22 1.20 -15.26 6.78
C LEU A 22 -0.01 -16.19 6.89
N PRO A 23 0.02 -17.22 7.77
CA PRO A 23 -1.08 -18.18 7.92
C PRO A 23 -2.39 -17.53 8.45
N LYS A 24 -2.34 -16.25 8.81
CA LYS A 24 -3.47 -15.39 9.17
C LYS A 24 -3.43 -14.20 8.22
N ASP A 25 -4.51 -13.96 7.48
CA ASP A 25 -4.70 -12.81 6.59
C ASP A 25 -3.84 -12.87 5.30
N ASP A 26 -4.31 -13.63 4.31
CA ASP A 26 -3.57 -13.97 3.08
C ASP A 26 -3.51 -12.83 2.05
N LYS A 27 -2.87 -11.72 2.44
CA LYS A 27 -2.67 -10.53 1.60
C LYS A 27 -1.76 -10.87 0.40
N SER A 28 -0.87 -11.84 0.56
CA SER A 28 0.01 -12.37 -0.48
C SER A 28 -0.75 -12.96 -1.66
N GLN A 29 -1.82 -13.72 -1.45
CA GLN A 29 -2.65 -14.26 -2.54
C GLN A 29 -3.29 -13.14 -3.37
N PHE A 30 -3.72 -12.06 -2.74
CA PHE A 30 -4.33 -10.95 -3.46
C PHE A 30 -3.32 -10.16 -4.30
N LEU A 31 -2.14 -9.87 -3.74
CA LEU A 31 -1.06 -9.21 -4.49
C LEU A 31 -0.58 -10.06 -5.67
N GLN A 32 -0.59 -11.39 -5.52
CA GLN A 32 -0.30 -12.31 -6.62
C GLN A 32 -1.31 -12.21 -7.77
N LYS A 33 -2.58 -11.83 -7.52
CA LYS A 33 -3.54 -11.55 -8.61
C LYS A 33 -3.08 -10.40 -9.51
N GLY A 34 -2.43 -9.40 -8.92
CA GLY A 34 -1.76 -8.31 -9.65
C GLY A 34 -0.39 -8.72 -10.26
N GLY A 35 0.08 -9.95 -10.03
CA GLY A 35 1.41 -10.39 -10.45
C GLY A 35 2.55 -9.90 -9.54
N TYR A 36 2.23 -9.38 -8.35
CA TYR A 36 3.23 -8.96 -7.39
C TYR A 36 3.68 -10.14 -6.53
N THR A 37 4.97 -10.46 -6.60
CA THR A 37 5.63 -11.52 -5.84
C THR A 37 6.83 -10.94 -5.07
N LEU A 38 7.44 -11.75 -4.20
CA LEU A 38 8.69 -11.39 -3.53
C LEU A 38 9.83 -11.07 -4.50
N GLU A 39 9.78 -11.58 -5.72
CA GLU A 39 10.79 -11.32 -6.76
C GLU A 39 10.58 -9.92 -7.37
N ASN A 40 9.31 -9.52 -7.57
CA ASN A 40 8.92 -8.26 -8.20
C ASN A 40 8.50 -7.17 -7.19
N TRP A 41 8.99 -7.25 -5.95
CA TRP A 41 8.65 -6.30 -4.88
C TRP A 41 9.05 -4.85 -5.18
N GLN A 42 10.11 -4.65 -5.98
CA GLN A 42 10.57 -3.33 -6.43
C GLN A 42 9.53 -2.68 -7.35
N GLN A 43 8.91 -3.48 -8.22
CA GLN A 43 7.87 -3.01 -9.12
C GLN A 43 6.63 -2.59 -8.33
N LEU A 44 6.25 -3.36 -7.30
CA LEU A 44 5.21 -2.96 -6.36
C LEU A 44 5.54 -1.61 -5.70
N GLU A 45 6.78 -1.38 -5.25
CA GLU A 45 7.17 -0.09 -4.68
C GLU A 45 7.01 1.07 -5.69
N ILE A 46 7.47 0.86 -6.92
CA ILE A 46 7.36 1.85 -8.00
C ILE A 46 5.89 2.17 -8.28
N ASP A 47 5.04 1.14 -8.38
CA ASP A 47 3.62 1.30 -8.63
C ASP A 47 2.90 2.01 -7.46
N LEU A 48 3.27 1.72 -6.22
CA LEU A 48 2.78 2.47 -5.05
C LEU A 48 3.14 3.96 -5.16
N ARG A 49 4.37 4.28 -5.58
CA ARG A 49 4.79 5.68 -5.74
C ARG A 49 4.12 6.36 -6.93
N LEU A 50 3.94 5.67 -8.05
CA LEU A 50 3.44 6.25 -9.29
C LEU A 50 1.91 6.24 -9.41
N GLN A 51 1.23 5.30 -8.77
CA GLN A 51 -0.22 5.12 -8.85
C GLN A 51 -0.89 5.54 -7.53
N VAL A 52 -0.39 5.07 -6.37
CA VAL A 52 -1.03 5.33 -5.08
C VAL A 52 -0.74 6.73 -4.54
N LEU A 53 0.51 7.20 -4.54
CA LEU A 53 0.83 8.54 -4.01
C LEU A 53 0.20 9.69 -4.81
N LYS A 54 -0.28 9.44 -6.04
CA LYS A 54 -1.03 10.42 -6.83
C LYS A 54 -2.48 10.58 -6.37
N GLN A 55 -2.99 9.65 -5.56
CA GLN A 55 -4.36 9.65 -5.07
C GLN A 55 -4.47 10.48 -3.76
N PRO A 56 -5.64 11.10 -3.51
CA PRO A 56 -5.84 11.89 -2.31
C PRO A 56 -5.82 11.01 -1.05
N ALA A 57 -4.94 11.37 -0.11
CA ALA A 57 -4.92 10.83 1.23
C ALA A 57 -6.06 11.39 2.08
N LYS A 58 -6.74 10.48 2.77
CA LYS A 58 -7.79 10.75 3.76
C LYS A 58 -7.20 10.58 5.15
N PHE A 59 -7.37 11.60 5.99
CA PHE A 59 -7.02 11.51 7.40
C PHE A 59 -7.86 10.42 8.08
N VAL A 60 -7.24 9.63 8.94
CA VAL A 60 -7.89 8.56 9.71
C VAL A 60 -7.97 8.96 11.18
N GLU A 61 -6.82 9.22 11.78
CA GLU A 61 -6.69 9.54 13.22
C GLU A 61 -5.33 10.19 13.47
N GLU A 62 -5.23 10.97 14.54
CA GLU A 62 -3.95 11.45 15.05
C GLU A 62 -3.46 10.52 16.16
N THR A 63 -2.21 10.11 16.07
CA THR A 63 -1.58 9.21 17.06
C THR A 63 -0.37 9.91 17.68
N ILE A 64 0.11 9.38 18.81
CA ILE A 64 1.36 9.86 19.45
C ILE A 64 2.59 9.76 18.54
N TYR A 65 2.52 8.97 17.46
CA TYR A 65 3.61 8.80 16.50
C TYR A 65 3.46 9.68 15.26
N GLY A 66 2.35 10.41 15.14
CA GLY A 66 1.99 11.23 13.98
C GLY A 66 0.58 10.95 13.46
N SER A 67 0.22 11.65 12.39
CA SER A 67 -1.12 11.60 11.80
C SER A 67 -1.23 10.43 10.83
N LYS A 68 -2.20 9.56 11.07
CA LYS A 68 -2.47 8.38 10.25
C LYS A 68 -3.37 8.77 9.09
N TYR A 69 -2.96 8.38 7.89
CA TYR A 69 -3.68 8.61 6.65
C TYR A 69 -3.92 7.29 5.93
N ARG A 70 -5.02 7.22 5.19
CA ARG A 70 -5.31 6.15 4.24
C ARG A 70 -5.39 6.71 2.83
N ILE A 71 -4.90 5.94 1.87
CA ILE A 71 -5.10 6.20 0.45
C ILE A 71 -5.76 4.98 -0.16
N ASP A 72 -6.94 5.18 -0.72
CA ASP A 72 -7.66 4.19 -1.52
C ASP A 72 -7.26 4.39 -2.99
N ALA A 73 -6.73 3.36 -3.62
CA ALA A 73 -6.20 3.44 -4.98
C ALA A 73 -6.32 2.10 -5.71
N THR A 74 -6.46 2.17 -7.02
CA THR A 74 -6.37 0.99 -7.89
C THR A 74 -4.92 0.83 -8.33
N LEU A 75 -4.32 -0.30 -7.99
CA LEU A 75 -3.00 -0.70 -8.47
C LEU A 75 -3.16 -1.55 -9.73
N LYS A 76 -2.61 -1.07 -10.84
CA LYS A 76 -2.44 -1.88 -12.04
C LYS A 76 -1.18 -2.71 -11.90
N GLY A 77 -1.37 -4.02 -11.75
CA GLY A 77 -0.34 -5.02 -11.63
C GLY A 77 0.48 -5.20 -12.91
N VAL A 78 1.65 -5.83 -12.77
CA VAL A 78 2.56 -6.15 -13.90
C VAL A 78 1.91 -7.05 -14.95
N ASN A 79 0.96 -7.87 -14.52
CA ASN A 79 0.19 -8.74 -15.40
C ASN A 79 -0.96 -7.98 -16.11
N GLY A 80 -1.07 -6.67 -15.93
CA GLY A 80 -2.15 -5.84 -16.46
C GLY A 80 -3.46 -5.90 -15.66
N VAL A 81 -3.52 -6.72 -14.61
CA VAL A 81 -4.68 -6.87 -13.73
C VAL A 81 -4.74 -5.70 -12.76
N GLU A 82 -5.89 -5.03 -12.71
CA GLU A 82 -6.17 -3.95 -11.77
C GLU A 82 -6.71 -4.52 -10.46
N ILE A 83 -6.10 -4.14 -9.35
CA ILE A 83 -6.49 -4.55 -8.00
C ILE A 83 -6.74 -3.32 -7.13
N GLU A 84 -7.83 -3.31 -6.40
CA GLU A 84 -8.13 -2.24 -5.45
C GLU A 84 -7.36 -2.46 -4.15
N VAL A 85 -6.66 -1.43 -3.70
CA VAL A 85 -5.86 -1.48 -2.48
C VAL A 85 -6.09 -0.24 -1.63
N THR A 86 -6.05 -0.43 -0.31
CA THR A 86 -6.01 0.66 0.65
C THR A 86 -4.66 0.64 1.34
N THR A 87 -3.92 1.72 1.20
CA THR A 87 -2.61 1.89 1.85
C THR A 87 -2.73 2.80 3.06
N ILE A 88 -2.05 2.44 4.14
CA ILE A 88 -2.00 3.18 5.38
C ILE A 88 -0.63 3.81 5.53
N TRP A 89 -0.62 5.10 5.80
CA TRP A 89 0.55 5.94 5.94
C TRP A 89 0.51 6.66 7.28
N MET A 90 1.69 6.92 7.82
CA MET A 90 1.87 7.70 9.03
C MET A 90 2.68 8.93 8.67
N LEU A 91 2.01 10.08 8.64
CA LEU A 91 2.64 11.36 8.40
C LEU A 91 3.20 11.87 9.73
N THR A 92 4.52 12.02 9.76
CA THR A 92 5.24 12.69 10.84
C THR A 92 5.74 14.03 10.34
N ASP A 93 6.24 14.88 11.25
CA ASP A 93 6.77 16.20 10.92
C ASP A 93 7.88 16.16 9.85
N GLN A 94 8.63 15.06 9.80
CA GLN A 94 9.76 14.90 8.87
C GLN A 94 9.36 14.27 7.53
N GLN A 95 8.51 13.25 7.54
CA GLN A 95 8.17 12.46 6.35
C GLN A 95 6.95 11.56 6.59
N ALA A 96 6.31 11.13 5.50
CA ALA A 96 5.30 10.09 5.56
C ALA A 96 5.94 8.70 5.48
N LYS A 97 5.56 7.80 6.39
CA LYS A 97 6.05 6.43 6.45
C LYS A 97 4.95 5.48 6.03
N PHE A 98 5.28 4.51 5.19
CA PHE A 98 4.38 3.44 4.83
C PHE A 98 4.20 2.48 6.01
N VAL A 99 2.95 2.29 6.44
CA VAL A 99 2.62 1.43 7.58
C VAL A 99 2.24 0.04 7.10
N THR A 100 1.22 -0.05 6.24
CA THR A 100 0.71 -1.31 5.69
C THR A 100 -0.11 -1.05 4.42
N LEU A 101 -0.24 -2.07 3.59
CA LEU A 101 -1.25 -2.16 2.55
C LEU A 101 -2.28 -3.22 2.95
N VAL A 102 -3.53 -2.93 2.65
CA VAL A 102 -4.64 -3.86 2.81
C VAL A 102 -5.26 -4.03 1.42
N PRO A 103 -5.31 -5.26 0.90
CA PRO A 103 -6.04 -5.52 -0.32
C PRO A 103 -7.51 -5.24 -0.06
N ASN A 104 -8.14 -4.43 -0.91
CA ASN A 104 -9.57 -4.28 -0.82
C ASN A 104 -10.21 -5.51 -1.46
N LEU A 105 -10.62 -6.47 -0.63
CA LEU A 105 -11.30 -7.69 -1.05
C LEU A 105 -12.73 -7.43 -1.55
N SER A 106 -13.16 -6.18 -1.64
CA SER A 106 -14.49 -5.80 -2.08
C SER A 106 -14.65 -5.95 -3.59
N GLY A 107 -14.69 -7.20 -4.06
CA GLY A 107 -15.71 -7.51 -5.04
C GLY A 107 -17.06 -7.37 -4.35
N ASN A 108 -17.83 -6.34 -4.74
CA ASN A 108 -19.22 -6.00 -4.37
C ASN A 108 -19.51 -5.02 -3.22
N ARG A 109 -20.38 -4.05 -3.62
CA ARG A 109 -21.25 -3.10 -2.90
C ARG A 109 -20.59 -1.75 -2.58
N GLU A 110 -21.09 -0.63 -3.10
CA GLU A 110 -22.47 -0.24 -3.47
C GLU A 110 -22.54 0.53 -4.80
#